data_AF-A0A3B0VS59-F1
#
_entry.id   AF-A0A3B0VS59-F1
#
_cell.length_a   1.000
_cell.length_b   1.000
_cell.length_c   1.000
_cell.angle_alpha   90.00
_cell.angle_beta   90.00
_cell.angle_gamma   90.00
#
_symmetry.space_group_name_H-M   'P 1'
#
loop_
_entity.id
_entity.type
_entity.pdbx_description
1 polymer ?
#
loop_
_entity_poly.entity_id
_entity_poly.type
_entity_poly.pdbx_seq_one_letter_code
_entity_poly.pdbx_strand_id
1 'polypeptide(L)'
;RSSRDLNEKTSQADFFSAGTLITSTGGHGTQFGFSIPTIDQPEFADQFILDRINEGSDYIKIVYNHKDEYHGLTAMSEDVLIALIKAAHKYNKLAVVHISDHQSAIEAVEAGANGLVHTFGKQIVAESLLQAMKQQQVFVIPTLSVIASMAQSGHSNELAADEGLSQHLSTSAKNGLKPFNNFTQRLETLETAIENTRLMHDYGIVVLAGTDAPNPGTAHGISLHGELDLLIQAGLSPTAALQAAGSSTAQQFSIGQRGSLIEGAKADFIWLSADPRKDIKNTRKMMGVWKNGYLVETKSAISPSAELSLSAGGLLSDFTVDSLKSSMHTDFQATSDKMMQGNSTAAVNWTDAACDGGGLQVSGEIKVGFPYPWSGVFLPFAVNMDKALNLESIKSIDFSVAGDAGTYQLMIFTLNSMQPVQLPFQITEQCQQISLVVSEHPAVDWNNVSGLAWVADGSRLNPALASFAFKLDNVILKQ
;
A
#
# COMPACT_ATOMS: atom_id res chain seq x y z
N ARG A 1 8.77 11.99 -5.10
CA ARG A 1 9.95 12.55 -4.40
C ARG A 1 10.37 13.90 -4.97
N SER A 2 10.62 14.01 -6.28
CA SER A 2 11.08 15.25 -6.94
C SER A 2 10.18 16.49 -6.73
N SER A 3 8.88 16.30 -6.50
CA SER A 3 7.92 17.39 -6.32
C SER A 3 7.58 17.72 -4.85
N ARG A 4 7.99 16.88 -3.88
CA ARG A 4 7.49 17.00 -2.49
C ARG A 4 7.94 18.27 -1.79
N ASP A 5 9.03 18.87 -2.24
CA ASP A 5 9.59 20.10 -1.68
C ASP A 5 9.20 21.34 -2.47
N LEU A 6 8.48 21.17 -3.59
CA LEU A 6 7.88 22.27 -4.33
C LEU A 6 6.65 22.81 -3.60
N ASN A 7 6.34 24.09 -3.85
CA ASN A 7 5.15 24.78 -3.34
C ASN A 7 4.07 24.92 -4.43
N GLU A 8 3.91 23.87 -5.23
CA GLU A 8 2.93 23.81 -6.32
C GLU A 8 1.58 23.28 -5.82
N LYS A 9 0.49 23.65 -6.50
CA LYS A 9 -0.85 23.10 -6.23
C LYS A 9 -0.83 21.59 -6.49
N THR A 10 -1.16 20.81 -5.47
CA THR A 10 -1.26 19.36 -5.56
C THR A 10 -2.25 18.83 -4.52
N SER A 11 -2.91 17.72 -4.82
CA SER A 11 -3.75 16.98 -3.88
C SER A 11 -3.01 15.80 -3.24
N GLN A 12 -1.72 15.61 -3.55
CA GLN A 12 -0.92 14.48 -3.10
C GLN A 12 -0.21 14.80 -1.78
N ALA A 13 -0.07 13.78 -0.93
CA ALA A 13 0.76 13.86 0.27
C ALA A 13 2.25 13.86 -0.09
N ASP A 14 3.07 14.50 0.75
CA ASP A 14 4.52 14.43 0.62
C ASP A 14 4.99 13.06 1.17
N PHE A 15 5.62 12.28 0.30
CA PHE A 15 6.07 10.93 0.64
C PHE A 15 7.55 10.92 1.04
N PHE A 16 7.84 10.36 2.21
CA PHE A 16 9.18 10.04 2.70
C PHE A 16 9.25 8.53 2.91
N SER A 17 10.27 7.90 2.33
CA SER A 17 10.27 6.44 2.20
C SER A 17 11.55 5.82 2.70
N ALA A 18 11.44 4.62 3.27
CA ALA A 18 12.58 3.75 3.51
C ALA A 18 13.07 3.03 2.25
N GLY A 19 12.38 3.21 1.11
CA GLY A 19 12.55 2.36 -0.06
C GLY A 19 12.16 0.93 0.27
N THR A 20 13.03 0.01 -0.05
CA THR A 20 12.93 -1.40 0.31
C THR A 20 13.40 -1.61 1.75
N LEU A 21 12.60 -2.31 2.56
CA LEU A 21 13.02 -2.72 3.89
C LEU A 21 14.23 -3.66 3.82
N ILE A 22 14.98 -3.75 4.92
CA ILE A 22 16.10 -4.70 5.06
C ILE A 22 15.67 -5.87 5.93
N THR A 23 15.89 -7.09 5.44
CA THR A 23 15.60 -8.34 6.15
C THR A 23 16.63 -9.42 5.79
N SER A 24 16.67 -10.51 6.58
CA SER A 24 17.39 -11.75 6.28
C SER A 24 16.74 -12.54 5.14
N THR A 25 17.48 -13.49 4.58
CA THR A 25 16.95 -14.42 3.56
C THR A 25 15.83 -15.27 4.13
N GLY A 26 14.62 -15.13 3.57
CA GLY A 26 13.42 -15.78 4.08
C GLY A 26 12.82 -15.10 5.32
N GLY A 27 13.29 -13.91 5.67
CA GLY A 27 12.80 -13.15 6.83
C GLY A 27 11.53 -12.36 6.54
N HIS A 28 10.97 -11.73 7.57
CA HIS A 28 9.74 -10.97 7.44
C HIS A 28 9.89 -9.79 6.44
N GLY A 29 8.96 -9.74 5.50
CA GLY A 29 9.01 -8.90 4.30
C GLY A 29 9.14 -9.70 3.00
N THR A 30 9.70 -10.93 3.03
CA THR A 30 9.85 -11.76 1.81
C THR A 30 8.61 -12.58 1.46
N GLN A 31 7.63 -12.70 2.37
CA GLN A 31 6.44 -13.54 2.19
C GLN A 31 5.38 -12.95 1.25
N PHE A 32 5.53 -11.69 0.83
CA PHE A 32 4.50 -10.96 0.08
C PHE A 32 4.53 -11.21 -1.44
N GLY A 33 5.31 -12.20 -1.88
CA GLY A 33 5.28 -12.72 -3.26
C GLY A 33 6.22 -12.00 -4.24
N PHE A 34 6.79 -10.85 -3.88
CA PHE A 34 7.78 -10.14 -4.68
C PHE A 34 9.19 -10.30 -4.12
N SER A 35 10.20 -10.30 -5.01
CA SER A 35 11.60 -10.40 -4.61
C SER A 35 12.10 -9.06 -4.06
N ILE A 36 12.74 -9.12 -2.89
CA ILE A 36 13.46 -8.00 -2.28
C ILE A 36 14.90 -8.43 -1.97
N PRO A 37 15.87 -7.49 -1.97
CA PRO A 37 17.21 -7.79 -1.50
C PRO A 37 17.22 -8.24 -0.04
N THR A 38 18.04 -9.23 0.29
CA THR A 38 18.23 -9.75 1.65
C THR A 38 19.69 -9.77 2.05
N ILE A 39 19.97 -9.78 3.35
CA ILE A 39 21.33 -9.79 3.90
C ILE A 39 21.42 -10.71 5.12
N ASP A 40 22.40 -11.61 5.11
CA ASP A 40 22.65 -12.55 6.22
C ASP A 40 24.08 -12.46 6.77
N GLN A 41 24.93 -11.62 6.19
CA GLN A 41 26.34 -11.49 6.58
C GLN A 41 26.71 -10.03 6.86
N PRO A 42 27.26 -9.71 8.05
CA PRO A 42 27.47 -8.34 8.50
C PRO A 42 28.50 -7.56 7.67
N GLU A 43 29.47 -8.24 7.05
CA GLU A 43 30.49 -7.60 6.23
C GLU A 43 29.94 -6.88 4.98
N PHE A 44 28.74 -7.24 4.52
CA PHE A 44 28.09 -6.60 3.37
C PHE A 44 27.22 -5.39 3.76
N ALA A 45 27.08 -5.08 5.06
CA ALA A 45 26.16 -4.05 5.54
C ALA A 45 26.42 -2.67 4.90
N ASP A 46 27.69 -2.28 4.71
CA ASP A 46 28.03 -0.98 4.15
C ASP A 46 27.50 -0.79 2.71
N GLN A 47 27.77 -1.78 1.85
CA GLN A 47 27.29 -1.77 0.48
C GLN A 47 25.76 -1.89 0.43
N PHE A 48 25.17 -2.73 1.29
CA PHE A 48 23.74 -2.93 1.34
C PHE A 48 22.99 -1.64 1.72
N ILE A 49 23.51 -0.86 2.66
CA ILE A 49 22.97 0.47 3.00
C ILE A 49 23.14 1.45 1.84
N LEU A 50 24.30 1.47 1.17
CA LEU A 50 24.49 2.32 -0.02
C LEU A 50 23.47 2.00 -1.11
N ASP A 51 23.15 0.72 -1.34
CA ASP A 51 22.15 0.32 -2.31
C ASP A 51 20.75 0.85 -1.95
N ARG A 52 20.37 0.80 -0.65
CA ARG A 52 19.13 1.43 -0.16
C ARG A 52 19.14 2.96 -0.33
N ILE A 53 20.28 3.61 -0.12
CA ILE A 53 20.39 5.05 -0.35
C ILE A 53 20.23 5.37 -1.84
N ASN A 54 20.82 4.56 -2.72
CA ASN A 54 20.81 4.74 -4.18
C ASN A 54 19.42 4.50 -4.79
N GLU A 55 18.60 3.61 -4.24
CA GLU A 55 17.17 3.48 -4.61
C GLU A 55 16.30 4.64 -4.10
N GLY A 56 16.88 5.53 -3.28
CA GLY A 56 16.26 6.78 -2.88
C GLY A 56 15.68 6.79 -1.47
N SER A 57 16.12 5.90 -0.57
CA SER A 57 15.66 5.89 0.81
C SER A 57 16.02 7.18 1.55
N ASP A 58 15.03 7.76 2.22
CA ASP A 58 15.18 8.92 3.09
C ASP A 58 15.74 8.51 4.46
N TYR A 59 15.30 7.36 4.96
CA TYR A 59 15.77 6.68 6.18
C TYR A 59 15.89 5.17 5.90
N ILE A 60 16.47 4.40 6.82
CA ILE A 60 16.63 2.95 6.69
C ILE A 60 15.62 2.24 7.58
N LYS A 61 14.91 1.24 7.02
CA LYS A 61 13.99 0.37 7.74
C LYS A 61 14.59 -1.03 7.84
N ILE A 62 14.79 -1.51 9.06
CA ILE A 62 15.33 -2.86 9.33
C ILE A 62 14.23 -3.69 9.99
N VAL A 63 14.09 -4.94 9.57
CA VAL A 63 13.20 -5.92 10.19
C VAL A 63 14.03 -6.83 11.08
N TYR A 64 13.78 -6.77 12.38
CA TYR A 64 14.54 -7.53 13.38
C TYR A 64 13.62 -8.13 14.42
N ASN A 65 13.72 -9.44 14.63
CA ASN A 65 13.14 -10.12 15.78
C ASN A 65 14.18 -11.10 16.33
N HIS A 66 14.35 -11.14 17.64
CA HIS A 66 15.27 -12.05 18.35
C HIS A 66 15.00 -13.52 17.99
N LYS A 67 13.72 -13.87 17.76
CA LYS A 67 13.27 -15.19 17.30
C LYS A 67 12.22 -15.05 16.22
N ASP A 68 12.05 -16.11 15.43
CA ASP A 68 10.94 -16.22 14.48
C ASP A 68 9.59 -16.15 15.24
N GLU A 69 8.85 -15.07 15.01
CA GLU A 69 7.48 -14.89 15.51
C GLU A 69 6.42 -15.20 14.44
N TYR A 70 6.83 -15.44 13.20
CA TYR A 70 5.94 -15.54 12.03
C TYR A 70 5.91 -16.92 11.40
N HIS A 71 6.19 -17.96 12.19
CA HIS A 71 6.06 -19.39 11.84
C HIS A 71 6.62 -19.74 10.45
N GLY A 72 7.92 -19.99 10.39
CA GLY A 72 8.62 -20.41 9.17
C GLY A 72 9.39 -19.30 8.47
N LEU A 73 9.49 -18.12 9.10
CA LEU A 73 10.37 -17.04 8.62
C LEU A 73 11.71 -17.09 9.35
N THR A 74 12.75 -16.56 8.71
CA THR A 74 14.06 -16.43 9.36
C THR A 74 14.15 -15.13 10.14
N ALA A 75 14.93 -15.16 11.22
CA ALA A 75 15.32 -13.97 11.97
C ALA A 75 16.70 -13.51 11.51
N MET A 76 16.88 -12.19 11.39
CA MET A 76 18.19 -11.57 11.19
C MET A 76 19.05 -11.76 12.44
N SER A 77 20.34 -12.03 12.28
CA SER A 77 21.26 -12.10 13.41
C SER A 77 21.56 -10.71 13.99
N GLU A 78 21.83 -10.66 15.29
CA GLU A 78 22.20 -9.42 15.98
C GLU A 78 23.45 -8.77 15.37
N ASP A 79 24.44 -9.56 14.96
CA ASP A 79 25.66 -9.06 14.29
C ASP A 79 25.32 -8.28 13.00
N VAL A 80 24.36 -8.77 12.21
CA VAL A 80 23.89 -8.11 10.99
C VAL A 80 23.14 -6.83 11.34
N LEU A 81 22.28 -6.85 12.37
CA LEU A 81 21.59 -5.66 12.86
C LEU A 81 22.58 -4.55 13.26
N ILE A 82 23.57 -4.88 14.08
CA ILE A 82 24.61 -3.95 14.55
C ILE A 82 25.38 -3.37 13.36
N ALA A 83 25.78 -4.22 12.41
CA ALA A 83 26.51 -3.78 11.22
C ALA A 83 25.68 -2.83 10.33
N LEU A 84 24.40 -3.11 10.14
CA LEU A 84 23.47 -2.29 9.37
C LEU A 84 23.21 -0.94 10.03
N ILE A 85 22.97 -0.88 11.35
CA ILE A 85 22.76 0.37 12.07
C ILE A 85 24.01 1.24 11.99
N LYS A 86 25.19 0.65 12.25
CA LYS A 86 26.47 1.35 12.12
C LYS A 86 26.69 1.91 10.71
N ALA A 87 26.36 1.15 9.68
CA ALA A 87 26.44 1.60 8.29
C ALA A 87 25.42 2.72 7.98
N ALA A 88 24.18 2.61 8.46
CA ALA A 88 23.17 3.67 8.31
C ALA A 88 23.65 5.00 8.91
N HIS A 89 24.21 4.97 10.13
CA HIS A 89 24.77 6.15 10.79
C HIS A 89 25.97 6.73 10.05
N LYS A 90 26.87 5.88 9.52
CA LYS A 90 28.00 6.32 8.69
C LYS A 90 27.55 7.17 7.49
N TYR A 91 26.37 6.88 6.93
CA TYR A 91 25.79 7.62 5.81
C TYR A 91 24.71 8.65 6.24
N ASN A 92 24.69 9.04 7.51
CA ASN A 92 23.74 10.01 8.08
C ASN A 92 22.27 9.64 7.84
N LYS A 93 21.94 8.34 7.92
CA LYS A 93 20.58 7.84 7.84
C LYS A 93 20.09 7.37 9.20
N LEU A 94 18.82 7.66 9.50
CA LEU A 94 18.13 7.06 10.63
C LEU A 94 17.95 5.56 10.39
N ALA A 95 18.24 4.74 11.39
CA ALA A 95 17.89 3.33 11.40
C ALA A 95 16.63 3.13 12.26
N VAL A 96 15.53 2.76 11.59
CA VAL A 96 14.22 2.55 12.21
C VAL A 96 13.92 1.05 12.17
N VAL A 97 13.70 0.43 13.32
CA VAL A 97 13.71 -1.03 13.47
C VAL A 97 12.31 -1.54 13.78
N HIS A 98 11.78 -2.46 12.97
CA HIS A 98 10.63 -3.27 13.35
C HIS A 98 11.06 -4.21 14.46
N ILE A 99 10.26 -4.29 15.52
CA ILE A 99 10.36 -5.28 16.59
C ILE A 99 8.97 -5.83 16.90
N SER A 100 8.87 -7.04 17.45
CA SER A 100 7.57 -7.58 17.88
C SER A 100 7.56 -8.09 19.34
N ASP A 101 8.72 -8.11 20.00
CA ASP A 101 8.87 -8.52 21.39
C ASP A 101 9.86 -7.65 22.19
N HIS A 102 9.87 -7.87 23.50
CA HIS A 102 10.67 -7.09 24.46
C HIS A 102 12.18 -7.29 24.30
N GLN A 103 12.64 -8.51 23.99
CA GLN A 103 14.05 -8.82 23.80
C GLN A 103 14.58 -8.16 22.51
N SER A 104 13.80 -8.23 21.44
CA SER A 104 14.08 -7.53 20.19
C SER A 104 14.23 -6.02 20.38
N ALA A 105 13.41 -5.42 21.25
CA ALA A 105 13.51 -4.01 21.58
C ALA A 105 14.79 -3.67 22.37
N ILE A 106 15.22 -4.53 23.30
CA ILE A 106 16.51 -4.38 24.00
C ILE A 106 17.66 -4.38 23.00
N GLU A 107 17.76 -5.42 22.18
CA GLU A 107 18.86 -5.61 21.24
C GLU A 107 18.92 -4.49 20.20
N ALA A 108 17.76 -4.05 19.67
CA ALA A 108 17.70 -2.91 18.76
C ALA A 108 18.17 -1.60 19.39
N VAL A 109 17.81 -1.33 20.66
CA VAL A 109 18.25 -0.14 21.39
C VAL A 109 19.74 -0.23 21.72
N GLU A 110 20.24 -1.38 22.13
CA GLU A 110 21.67 -1.59 22.41
C GLU A 110 22.53 -1.47 21.14
N ALA A 111 22.02 -1.92 19.99
CA ALA A 111 22.65 -1.76 18.68
C ALA A 111 22.63 -0.31 18.15
N GLY A 112 21.88 0.61 18.79
CA GLY A 112 21.83 2.03 18.46
C GLY A 112 20.71 2.44 17.50
N ALA A 113 19.58 1.73 17.49
CA ALA A 113 18.42 2.13 16.69
C ALA A 113 17.98 3.57 17.01
N ASN A 114 17.62 4.36 15.99
CA ASN A 114 17.08 5.70 16.22
C ASN A 114 15.61 5.64 16.63
N GLY A 115 14.87 4.63 16.15
CA GLY A 115 13.48 4.44 16.54
C GLY A 115 13.00 3.01 16.37
N LEU A 116 12.04 2.64 17.21
CA LEU A 116 11.36 1.36 17.17
C LEU A 116 10.00 1.51 16.49
N VAL A 117 9.61 0.51 15.69
CA VAL A 117 8.29 0.42 15.08
C VAL A 117 7.63 -0.85 15.56
N HIS A 118 6.36 -0.66 15.89
CA HIS A 118 5.57 -1.41 16.82
C HIS A 118 6.03 -1.23 18.27
N THR A 119 5.11 -1.53 19.16
CA THR A 119 5.41 -1.92 20.55
C THR A 119 5.19 -3.43 20.66
N PHE A 120 5.32 -3.98 21.85
CA PHE A 120 5.10 -5.39 22.14
C PHE A 120 4.02 -5.53 23.20
N GLY A 121 3.26 -6.62 23.12
CA GLY A 121 2.10 -6.86 23.98
C GLY A 121 2.16 -8.15 24.80
N LYS A 122 3.27 -8.91 24.74
CA LYS A 122 3.43 -10.15 25.52
C LYS A 122 4.01 -9.93 26.92
N GLN A 123 4.61 -8.76 27.16
CA GLN A 123 5.32 -8.43 28.40
C GLN A 123 5.32 -6.91 28.62
N ILE A 124 5.32 -6.50 29.89
CA ILE A 124 5.51 -5.09 30.28
C ILE A 124 6.96 -4.66 30.06
N VAL A 125 7.14 -3.47 29.50
CA VAL A 125 8.45 -2.85 29.27
C VAL A 125 9.25 -2.77 30.57
N ALA A 126 10.45 -3.35 30.56
CA ALA A 126 11.37 -3.26 31.68
C ALA A 126 11.91 -1.84 31.86
N GLU A 127 12.12 -1.43 33.11
CA GLU A 127 12.68 -0.10 33.45
C GLU A 127 14.06 0.12 32.83
N SER A 128 14.89 -0.92 32.76
CA SER A 128 16.21 -0.85 32.10
C SER A 128 16.12 -0.48 30.63
N LEU A 129 15.10 -0.99 29.92
CA LEU A 129 14.85 -0.63 28.52
C LEU A 129 14.37 0.82 28.41
N LEU A 130 13.48 1.27 29.30
CA LEU A 130 13.04 2.68 29.33
C LEU A 130 14.22 3.63 29.53
N GLN A 131 15.11 3.29 30.47
CA GLN A 131 16.33 4.05 30.74
C GLN A 131 17.24 4.10 29.50
N ALA A 132 17.48 2.95 28.84
CA ALA A 132 18.31 2.88 27.65
C ALA A 132 17.72 3.70 26.49
N MET A 133 16.42 3.57 26.22
CA MET A 133 15.72 4.35 25.19
C MET A 133 15.84 5.85 25.46
N LYS A 134 15.63 6.28 26.72
CA LYS A 134 15.74 7.68 27.10
C LYS A 134 17.16 8.23 26.94
N GLN A 135 18.16 7.48 27.38
CA GLN A 135 19.57 7.87 27.31
C GLN A 135 20.04 7.99 25.86
N GLN A 136 19.58 7.11 24.99
CA GLN A 136 19.94 7.08 23.57
C GLN A 136 18.99 7.88 22.68
N GLN A 137 17.98 8.53 23.26
CA GLN A 137 16.97 9.33 22.55
C GLN A 137 16.21 8.55 21.47
N VAL A 138 15.95 7.27 21.71
CA VAL A 138 15.18 6.40 20.81
C VAL A 138 13.72 6.83 20.83
N PHE A 139 13.09 6.99 19.68
CA PHE A 139 11.64 7.20 19.58
C PHE A 139 10.89 5.89 19.33
N VAL A 140 9.58 5.86 19.58
CA VAL A 140 8.72 4.69 19.32
C VAL A 140 7.51 5.06 18.46
N ILE A 141 7.19 4.20 17.50
CA ILE A 141 5.96 4.24 16.70
C ILE A 141 5.15 2.98 17.06
N PRO A 142 4.22 3.04 18.02
CA PRO A 142 3.65 1.84 18.63
C PRO A 142 2.69 1.09 17.69
N THR A 143 2.11 1.77 16.69
CA THR A 143 1.18 1.18 15.71
C THR A 143 0.03 0.43 16.37
N LEU A 144 -0.58 1.05 17.38
CA LEU A 144 -1.65 0.42 18.15
C LEU A 144 -2.84 0.03 17.27
N SER A 145 -3.05 0.71 16.14
CA SER A 145 -4.09 0.41 15.16
C SER A 145 -4.01 -1.00 14.60
N VAL A 146 -2.82 -1.45 14.16
CA VAL A 146 -2.66 -2.82 13.63
C VAL A 146 -2.72 -3.86 14.74
N ILE A 147 -2.19 -3.54 15.93
CA ILE A 147 -2.29 -4.42 17.11
C ILE A 147 -3.77 -4.57 17.52
N ALA A 148 -4.56 -3.51 17.47
CA ALA A 148 -5.98 -3.52 17.79
C ALA A 148 -6.80 -4.34 16.77
N SER A 149 -6.40 -4.33 15.49
CA SER A 149 -6.94 -5.21 14.45
C SER A 149 -6.63 -6.67 14.74
N MET A 150 -5.35 -7.01 14.99
CA MET A 150 -4.93 -8.37 15.30
C MET A 150 -5.60 -8.92 16.57
N ALA A 151 -5.82 -8.06 17.56
CA ALA A 151 -6.55 -8.40 18.78
C ALA A 151 -8.07 -8.49 18.61
N GLN A 152 -8.61 -8.21 17.41
CA GLN A 152 -10.04 -8.16 17.11
C GLN A 152 -10.85 -7.29 18.09
N SER A 153 -10.27 -6.18 18.53
CA SER A 153 -10.88 -5.25 19.50
C SER A 153 -12.19 -4.59 19.04
N GLY A 154 -12.50 -4.64 17.74
CA GLY A 154 -13.60 -3.91 17.12
C GLY A 154 -13.24 -2.49 16.68
N HIS A 155 -12.05 -1.99 17.03
CA HIS A 155 -11.64 -0.61 16.74
C HIS A 155 -11.71 -0.24 15.25
N SER A 156 -11.28 -1.13 14.35
CA SER A 156 -11.36 -0.89 12.90
C SER A 156 -12.82 -0.84 12.40
N ASN A 157 -13.72 -1.61 13.01
CA ASN A 157 -15.15 -1.61 12.68
C ASN A 157 -15.81 -0.31 13.14
N GLU A 158 -15.44 0.21 14.32
CA GLU A 158 -15.93 1.50 14.81
C GLU A 158 -15.53 2.65 13.88
N LEU A 159 -14.29 2.64 13.40
CA LEU A 159 -13.84 3.61 12.39
C LEU A 159 -14.61 3.47 11.07
N ALA A 160 -14.82 2.24 10.61
CA ALA A 160 -15.56 1.99 9.37
C ALA A 160 -17.03 2.44 9.46
N ALA A 161 -17.62 2.40 10.66
CA ALA A 161 -18.99 2.83 10.93
C ALA A 161 -19.14 4.34 11.17
N ASP A 162 -18.04 5.11 11.27
CA ASP A 162 -18.10 6.56 11.45
C ASP A 162 -18.56 7.23 10.14
N GLU A 163 -19.79 7.76 10.12
CA GLU A 163 -20.36 8.43 8.94
C GLU A 163 -19.54 9.64 8.47
N GLY A 164 -18.91 10.36 9.41
CA GLY A 164 -18.09 11.53 9.10
C GLY A 164 -16.83 11.17 8.32
N LEU A 165 -16.27 9.98 8.55
CA LEU A 165 -15.07 9.48 7.87
C LEU A 165 -15.37 8.56 6.69
N SER A 166 -16.34 7.64 6.84
CA SER A 166 -16.62 6.56 5.90
C SER A 166 -17.07 7.04 4.52
N GLN A 167 -17.68 8.23 4.44
CA GLN A 167 -18.05 8.90 3.19
C GLN A 167 -16.83 9.29 2.33
N HIS A 168 -15.65 9.43 2.94
CA HIS A 168 -14.41 9.80 2.25
C HIS A 168 -13.57 8.59 1.84
N LEU A 169 -14.00 7.37 2.16
CA LEU A 169 -13.25 6.14 1.88
C LEU A 169 -13.62 5.55 0.53
N SER A 170 -12.59 5.16 -0.23
CA SER A 170 -12.76 4.25 -1.37
C SER A 170 -13.21 2.86 -0.90
N THR A 171 -13.78 2.08 -1.81
CA THR A 171 -14.13 0.66 -1.55
C THR A 171 -12.92 -0.14 -1.08
N SER A 172 -11.74 0.08 -1.67
CA SER A 172 -10.49 -0.55 -1.23
C SER A 172 -10.14 -0.21 0.22
N ALA A 173 -10.22 1.08 0.60
CA ALA A 173 -9.98 1.50 1.98
C ALA A 173 -11.00 0.89 2.97
N LYS A 174 -12.28 0.83 2.59
CA LYS A 174 -13.33 0.17 3.40
C LYS A 174 -13.03 -1.32 3.61
N ASN A 175 -12.56 -2.01 2.57
CA ASN A 175 -12.17 -3.42 2.69
C ASN A 175 -10.90 -3.61 3.52
N GLY A 176 -9.93 -2.70 3.41
CA GLY A 176 -8.72 -2.71 4.23
C GLY A 176 -9.01 -2.67 5.73
N LEU A 177 -10.13 -2.08 6.16
CA LEU A 177 -10.55 -2.05 7.57
C LEU A 177 -11.11 -3.37 8.10
N LYS A 178 -11.34 -4.37 7.25
CA LYS A 178 -11.75 -5.71 7.70
C LYS A 178 -10.54 -6.41 8.36
N PRO A 179 -10.69 -6.97 9.57
CA PRO A 179 -9.57 -7.54 10.32
C PRO A 179 -9.04 -8.84 9.70
N PHE A 180 -7.85 -9.25 10.13
CA PHE A 180 -7.30 -10.57 9.86
C PHE A 180 -8.12 -11.66 10.58
N ASN A 181 -8.65 -12.64 9.84
CA ASN A 181 -9.28 -13.81 10.46
C ASN A 181 -8.28 -14.90 10.89
N ASN A 182 -7.05 -14.89 10.34
CA ASN A 182 -6.07 -15.98 10.51
C ASN A 182 -4.91 -15.66 11.46
N PHE A 183 -4.76 -14.41 11.90
CA PHE A 183 -3.69 -13.94 12.79
C PHE A 183 -4.26 -13.21 14.00
N THR A 184 -5.05 -13.94 14.79
CA THR A 184 -5.73 -13.39 15.97
C THR A 184 -4.83 -13.43 17.19
N GLN A 185 -4.63 -12.28 17.82
CA GLN A 185 -3.97 -12.15 19.12
C GLN A 185 -5.01 -12.01 20.23
N ARG A 186 -4.59 -12.22 21.50
CA ARG A 186 -5.48 -12.00 22.64
C ARG A 186 -5.66 -10.51 22.90
N LEU A 187 -6.83 -10.10 23.40
CA LEU A 187 -7.09 -8.69 23.78
C LEU A 187 -6.07 -8.17 24.80
N GLU A 188 -5.60 -9.01 25.72
CA GLU A 188 -4.53 -8.70 26.68
C GLU A 188 -3.24 -8.19 26.00
N THR A 189 -2.99 -8.61 24.75
CA THR A 189 -1.84 -8.14 23.97
C THR A 189 -1.99 -6.67 23.56
N LEU A 190 -3.20 -6.25 23.21
CA LEU A 190 -3.50 -4.82 22.98
C LEU A 190 -3.41 -4.03 24.29
N GLU A 191 -3.98 -4.53 25.38
CA GLU A 191 -3.94 -3.84 26.68
C GLU A 191 -2.50 -3.62 27.15
N THR A 192 -1.65 -4.65 27.04
CA THR A 192 -0.22 -4.54 27.36
C THR A 192 0.52 -3.59 26.42
N ALA A 193 0.19 -3.58 25.13
CA ALA A 193 0.77 -2.64 24.16
C ALA A 193 0.40 -1.18 24.47
N ILE A 194 -0.85 -0.92 24.86
CA ILE A 194 -1.33 0.40 25.31
C ILE A 194 -0.57 0.81 26.58
N GLU A 195 -0.46 -0.09 27.56
CA GLU A 195 0.25 0.18 28.81
C GLU A 195 1.75 0.44 28.59
N ASN A 196 2.40 -0.33 27.72
CA ASN A 196 3.79 -0.09 27.35
C ASN A 196 3.98 1.27 26.67
N THR A 197 3.05 1.66 25.81
CA THR A 197 3.05 2.99 25.17
C THR A 197 2.93 4.10 26.23
N ARG A 198 2.05 3.92 27.23
CA ARG A 198 1.91 4.83 28.37
C ARG A 198 3.20 4.94 29.17
N LEU A 199 3.79 3.80 29.56
CA LEU A 199 5.03 3.77 30.35
C LEU A 199 6.18 4.43 29.60
N MET A 200 6.31 4.21 28.29
CA MET A 200 7.30 4.89 27.47
C MET A 200 7.05 6.41 27.44
N HIS A 201 5.81 6.83 27.21
CA HIS A 201 5.43 8.24 27.20
C HIS A 201 5.74 8.93 28.54
N ASP A 202 5.35 8.31 29.66
CA ASP A 202 5.56 8.84 31.02
C ASP A 202 7.04 8.93 31.38
N TYR A 203 7.88 8.03 30.85
CA TYR A 203 9.34 8.09 30.97
C TYR A 203 9.97 9.18 30.08
N GLY A 204 9.16 9.87 29.26
CA GLY A 204 9.58 10.94 28.37
C GLY A 204 10.28 10.45 27.10
N ILE A 205 10.00 9.23 26.67
CA ILE A 205 10.37 8.72 25.34
C ILE A 205 9.44 9.37 24.31
N VAL A 206 9.98 9.73 23.16
CA VAL A 206 9.18 10.35 22.09
C VAL A 206 8.31 9.28 21.43
N VAL A 207 7.00 9.41 21.57
CA VAL A 207 6.00 8.57 20.89
C VAL A 207 5.52 9.31 19.63
N LEU A 208 5.53 8.61 18.49
CA LEU A 208 5.02 9.10 17.21
C LEU A 208 3.77 8.33 16.79
N ALA A 209 2.88 8.96 16.02
CA ALA A 209 1.69 8.28 15.50
C ALA A 209 2.01 7.56 14.18
N GLY A 210 1.68 6.28 14.09
CA GLY A 210 1.78 5.48 12.87
C GLY A 210 0.81 4.31 12.95
N THR A 211 0.30 3.83 11.82
CA THR A 211 -0.84 2.89 11.79
C THR A 211 -0.51 1.51 11.26
N ASP A 212 0.61 1.39 10.56
CA ASP A 212 0.98 0.23 9.74
C ASP A 212 0.00 -0.07 8.59
N ALA A 213 -0.73 0.95 8.12
CA ALA A 213 -1.56 0.83 6.94
C ALA A 213 -0.73 0.58 5.68
N PRO A 214 -1.20 -0.27 4.74
CA PRO A 214 -2.55 -0.81 4.64
C PRO A 214 -2.69 -2.28 5.08
N ASN A 215 -2.02 -2.71 6.15
CA ASN A 215 -2.22 -4.08 6.67
C ASN A 215 -3.70 -4.33 7.02
N PRO A 216 -4.23 -5.56 6.84
CA PRO A 216 -5.62 -5.86 7.15
C PRO A 216 -6.07 -5.40 8.55
N GLY A 217 -7.24 -4.75 8.56
CA GLY A 217 -7.82 -3.98 9.65
C GLY A 217 -7.33 -2.54 9.75
N THR A 218 -6.50 -2.07 8.82
CA THR A 218 -6.04 -0.68 8.74
C THR A 218 -6.13 -0.15 7.31
N ALA A 219 -6.30 1.16 7.16
CA ALA A 219 -6.37 1.84 5.88
C ALA A 219 -5.72 3.23 5.96
N HIS A 220 -5.09 3.66 4.86
CA HIS A 220 -4.48 4.99 4.77
C HIS A 220 -5.51 6.09 5.04
N GLY A 221 -5.06 7.14 5.74
CA GLY A 221 -5.94 8.22 6.20
C GLY A 221 -6.69 7.85 7.47
N ILE A 222 -7.77 7.06 7.35
CA ILE A 222 -8.72 6.85 8.45
C ILE A 222 -8.11 6.19 9.69
N SER A 223 -7.20 5.22 9.54
CA SER A 223 -6.60 4.57 10.69
C SER A 223 -5.77 5.53 11.54
N LEU A 224 -5.32 6.68 11.01
CA LEU A 224 -4.60 7.66 11.81
C LEU A 224 -5.51 8.30 12.87
N HIS A 225 -6.80 8.51 12.57
CA HIS A 225 -7.75 8.95 13.59
C HIS A 225 -7.88 7.92 14.71
N GLY A 226 -7.92 6.63 14.34
CA GLY A 226 -7.93 5.53 15.29
C GLY A 226 -6.67 5.44 16.13
N GLU A 227 -5.49 5.64 15.54
CA GLU A 227 -4.22 5.67 16.27
C GLU A 227 -4.22 6.79 17.30
N LEU A 228 -4.72 7.98 16.93
CA LEU A 228 -4.81 9.10 17.86
C LEU A 228 -5.73 8.77 19.06
N ASP A 229 -6.87 8.12 18.84
CA ASP A 229 -7.74 7.65 19.93
C ASP A 229 -7.02 6.65 20.86
N LEU A 230 -6.25 5.72 20.29
CA LEU A 230 -5.48 4.73 21.04
C LEU A 230 -4.32 5.35 21.81
N LEU A 231 -3.69 6.41 21.28
CA LEU A 231 -2.68 7.18 22.00
C LEU A 231 -3.28 7.92 23.21
N ILE A 232 -4.51 8.45 23.11
CA ILE A 232 -5.22 9.00 24.27
C ILE A 232 -5.50 7.92 25.31
N GLN A 233 -5.92 6.72 24.87
CA GLN A 233 -6.10 5.58 25.77
C GLN A 233 -4.79 5.17 26.46
N ALA A 234 -3.65 5.31 25.76
CA ALA A 234 -2.32 5.14 26.33
C ALA A 234 -1.86 6.33 27.19
N GLY A 235 -2.74 7.26 27.55
CA GLY A 235 -2.45 8.34 28.51
C GLY A 235 -1.82 9.60 27.90
N LEU A 236 -1.62 9.67 26.59
CA LEU A 236 -1.19 10.92 25.95
C LEU A 236 -2.31 11.97 26.05
N SER A 237 -1.94 13.23 26.27
CA SER A 237 -2.90 14.33 26.11
C SER A 237 -3.28 14.51 24.63
N PRO A 238 -4.45 15.10 24.32
CA PRO A 238 -4.82 15.44 22.94
C PRO A 238 -3.76 16.25 22.20
N THR A 239 -3.10 17.20 22.87
CA THR A 239 -1.99 17.96 22.28
C THR A 239 -0.79 17.07 21.98
N ALA A 240 -0.42 16.15 22.88
CA ALA A 240 0.70 15.24 22.67
C ALA A 240 0.44 14.26 21.52
N ALA A 241 -0.78 13.74 21.40
CA ALA A 241 -1.18 12.89 20.27
C ALA A 241 -1.13 13.65 18.93
N LEU A 242 -1.58 14.91 18.89
CA LEU A 242 -1.46 15.76 17.69
C LEU A 242 0.01 16.06 17.34
N GLN A 243 0.85 16.31 18.33
CA GLN A 243 2.30 16.49 18.12
C GLN A 243 2.95 15.21 17.59
N ALA A 244 2.56 14.05 18.11
CA ALA A 244 3.02 12.74 17.65
C ALA A 244 2.73 12.53 16.14
N ALA A 245 1.58 12.97 15.64
CA ALA A 245 1.21 12.91 14.22
C ALA A 245 1.77 14.07 13.36
N GLY A 246 2.29 15.12 13.98
CA GLY A 246 2.74 16.34 13.31
C GLY A 246 4.19 16.69 13.61
N SER A 247 4.40 17.67 14.48
CA SER A 247 5.71 18.27 14.76
C SER A 247 6.77 17.28 15.24
N SER A 248 6.41 16.33 16.11
CA SER A 248 7.35 15.34 16.65
C SER A 248 7.84 14.41 15.54
N THR A 249 6.95 13.97 14.66
CA THR A 249 7.32 13.16 13.49
C THR A 249 8.23 13.95 12.55
N ALA A 250 7.89 15.22 12.29
CA ALA A 250 8.72 16.07 11.44
C ALA A 250 10.15 16.26 12.00
N GLN A 251 10.26 16.43 13.31
CA GLN A 251 11.53 16.56 14.02
C GLN A 251 12.33 15.26 14.00
N GLN A 252 11.74 14.12 14.40
CA GLN A 252 12.46 12.86 14.50
C GLN A 252 12.98 12.38 13.13
N PHE A 253 12.20 12.55 12.06
CA PHE A 253 12.62 12.20 10.70
C PHE A 253 13.41 13.30 9.99
N SER A 254 13.63 14.45 10.62
CA SER A 254 14.38 15.60 10.06
C SER A 254 13.86 16.05 8.68
N ILE A 255 12.54 16.08 8.49
CA ILE A 255 11.90 16.36 7.19
C ILE A 255 11.59 17.85 6.96
N GLY A 256 12.35 18.73 7.61
CA GLY A 256 12.25 20.18 7.47
C GLY A 256 11.13 20.82 8.32
N GLN A 257 10.78 22.07 7.99
CA GLN A 257 9.77 22.85 8.72
C GLN A 257 8.35 22.41 8.35
N ARG A 258 7.91 21.29 8.94
CA ARG A 258 6.61 20.66 8.73
C ARG A 258 5.95 20.31 10.07
N GLY A 259 4.65 20.04 10.03
CA GLY A 259 3.90 19.63 11.23
C GLY A 259 3.69 20.74 12.26
N SER A 260 4.08 21.99 11.97
CA SER A 260 3.89 23.16 12.82
C SER A 260 3.40 24.35 11.98
N LEU A 261 2.47 25.13 12.52
CA LEU A 261 2.01 26.39 11.92
C LEU A 261 2.88 27.54 12.43
N ILE A 262 4.04 27.73 11.81
CA ILE A 262 4.99 28.80 12.11
C ILE A 262 5.44 29.49 10.81
N GLU A 263 5.92 30.72 10.92
CA GLU A 263 6.48 31.44 9.77
C GLU A 263 7.63 30.65 9.14
N GLY A 264 7.64 30.52 7.81
CA GLY A 264 8.64 29.76 7.06
C GLY A 264 8.32 28.27 6.84
N ALA A 265 7.39 27.71 7.61
CA ALA A 265 6.96 26.32 7.43
C ALA A 265 6.11 26.11 6.16
N LYS A 266 6.05 24.87 5.68
CA LYS A 266 5.12 24.45 4.64
C LYS A 266 3.67 24.76 5.08
N ALA A 267 2.90 25.39 4.20
CA ALA A 267 1.48 25.69 4.42
C ALA A 267 0.60 24.44 4.21
N ASP A 268 0.89 23.41 5.01
CA ASP A 268 0.18 22.14 5.06
C ASP A 268 -0.61 22.08 6.37
N PHE A 269 -1.94 22.18 6.32
CA PHE A 269 -2.78 22.18 7.51
C PHE A 269 -4.20 21.68 7.24
N ILE A 270 -4.89 21.28 8.30
CA ILE A 270 -6.30 20.94 8.27
C ILE A 270 -7.10 21.99 9.01
N TRP A 271 -8.29 22.30 8.50
CA TRP A 271 -9.27 23.12 9.20
C TRP A 271 -10.36 22.21 9.75
N LEU A 272 -10.61 22.32 11.06
CA LEU A 272 -11.61 21.55 11.78
C LEU A 272 -12.71 22.49 12.31
N SER A 273 -13.96 22.02 12.33
CA SER A 273 -15.08 22.78 12.90
C SER A 273 -15.14 22.73 14.43
N ALA A 274 -14.30 21.91 15.06
CA ALA A 274 -14.20 21.78 16.51
C ALA A 274 -12.75 21.57 16.96
N ASP A 275 -12.45 21.95 18.20
CA ASP A 275 -11.10 21.93 18.77
C ASP A 275 -10.66 20.49 19.13
N PRO A 276 -9.65 19.91 18.46
CA PRO A 276 -9.16 18.56 18.74
C PRO A 276 -8.43 18.44 20.07
N ARG A 277 -8.09 19.54 20.74
CA ARG A 277 -7.46 19.52 22.07
C ARG A 277 -8.45 19.22 23.19
N LYS A 278 -9.75 19.41 22.94
CA LYS A 278 -10.83 19.10 23.88
C LYS A 278 -11.31 17.66 23.76
N ASP A 279 -11.33 17.15 22.53
CA ASP A 279 -11.67 15.78 22.20
C ASP A 279 -10.98 15.44 20.88
N ILE A 280 -10.11 14.43 20.90
CA ILE A 280 -9.30 14.04 19.75
C ILE A 280 -10.17 13.59 18.57
N LYS A 281 -11.40 13.12 18.82
CA LYS A 281 -12.38 12.78 17.79
C LYS A 281 -12.83 13.98 16.96
N ASN A 282 -12.60 15.22 17.43
CA ASN A 282 -12.85 16.40 16.62
C ASN A 282 -11.92 16.51 15.39
N THR A 283 -10.84 15.73 15.31
CA THR A 283 -10.05 15.57 14.07
C THR A 283 -10.87 15.03 12.89
N ARG A 284 -11.99 14.34 13.17
CA ARG A 284 -12.92 13.79 12.16
C ARG A 284 -13.87 14.83 11.58
N LYS A 285 -13.96 16.02 12.18
CA LYS A 285 -14.85 17.11 11.78
C LYS A 285 -14.15 18.07 10.82
N MET A 286 -13.67 17.53 9.72
CA MET A 286 -12.82 18.22 8.77
C MET A 286 -13.63 19.13 7.85
N MET A 287 -13.22 20.41 7.76
CA MET A 287 -13.79 21.41 6.86
C MET A 287 -12.97 21.58 5.58
N GLY A 288 -11.67 21.26 5.64
CA GLY A 288 -10.80 21.28 4.47
C GLY A 288 -9.36 20.93 4.82
N VAL A 289 -8.61 20.58 3.79
CA VAL A 289 -7.18 20.29 3.84
C VAL A 289 -6.48 21.29 2.94
N TRP A 290 -5.44 21.93 3.43
CA TRP A 290 -4.54 22.76 2.65
C TRP A 290 -3.23 22.04 2.45
N LYS A 291 -2.76 22.01 1.20
CA LYS A 291 -1.47 21.48 0.80
C LYS A 291 -0.72 22.55 0.02
N ASN A 292 0.50 22.85 0.43
CA ASN A 292 1.33 23.92 -0.14
C ASN A 292 0.60 25.29 -0.21
N GLY A 293 -0.33 25.55 0.71
CA GLY A 293 -1.15 26.77 0.74
C GLY A 293 -2.40 26.75 -0.15
N TYR A 294 -2.64 25.67 -0.90
CA TYR A 294 -3.83 25.50 -1.74
C TYR A 294 -4.84 24.58 -1.07
N LEU A 295 -6.12 24.96 -1.11
CA LEU A 295 -7.21 24.07 -0.71
C LEU A 295 -7.19 22.83 -1.60
N VAL A 296 -7.14 21.66 -0.98
CA VAL A 296 -7.30 20.37 -1.65
C VAL A 296 -8.77 20.23 -2.01
N GLU A 297 -9.06 20.26 -3.30
CA GLU A 297 -10.39 19.94 -3.81
C GLU A 297 -10.64 18.45 -3.54
N THR A 298 -11.55 18.16 -2.62
CA THR A 298 -12.05 16.79 -2.47
C THR A 298 -12.72 16.45 -3.79
N LYS A 299 -12.17 15.49 -4.53
CA LYS A 299 -12.89 14.89 -5.65
C LYS A 299 -14.22 14.42 -5.07
N SER A 300 -15.31 15.13 -5.33
CA SER A 300 -16.65 14.55 -5.19
C SER A 300 -16.58 13.20 -5.88
N ALA A 301 -17.12 12.14 -5.25
CA ALA A 301 -17.22 10.83 -5.87
C ALA A 301 -17.63 11.05 -7.32
N ILE A 302 -16.72 10.76 -8.26
CA ILE A 302 -16.99 10.96 -9.67
C ILE A 302 -18.19 10.07 -9.92
N SER A 303 -19.35 10.69 -10.14
CA SER A 303 -20.54 9.91 -10.44
C SER A 303 -20.26 9.23 -11.78
N PRO A 304 -20.52 7.92 -11.93
CA PRO A 304 -20.35 7.25 -13.21
C PRO A 304 -21.02 8.08 -14.30
N SER A 305 -20.32 8.25 -15.42
CA SER A 305 -20.78 9.11 -16.49
C SER A 305 -22.08 8.53 -17.04
N ALA A 306 -23.21 9.23 -16.85
CA ALA A 306 -24.50 8.85 -17.43
C ALA A 306 -24.46 8.70 -18.97
N GLU A 307 -23.40 9.24 -19.61
CA GLU A 307 -23.15 9.14 -21.05
C GLU A 307 -22.45 7.84 -21.48
N LEU A 308 -21.89 7.05 -20.55
CA LEU A 308 -21.27 5.76 -20.87
C LEU A 308 -22.27 4.66 -20.58
N SER A 309 -22.71 3.95 -21.61
CA SER A 309 -23.62 2.81 -21.50
C SER A 309 -23.08 1.64 -22.29
N LEU A 310 -23.20 0.43 -21.73
CA LEU A 310 -22.87 -0.79 -22.46
C LEU A 310 -23.82 -1.02 -23.63
N SER A 311 -23.29 -1.62 -24.69
CA SER A 311 -24.09 -2.13 -25.80
C SER A 311 -25.10 -3.18 -25.30
N ALA A 312 -26.20 -3.36 -26.04
CA ALA A 312 -27.14 -4.44 -25.77
C ALA A 312 -26.41 -5.79 -25.82
N GLY A 313 -26.50 -6.59 -24.75
CA GLY A 313 -25.76 -7.86 -24.61
C GLY A 313 -24.32 -7.72 -24.08
N GLY A 314 -23.83 -6.50 -23.85
CA GLY A 314 -22.55 -6.23 -23.21
C GLY A 314 -21.31 -6.56 -24.05
N LEU A 315 -21.47 -6.74 -25.36
CA LEU A 315 -20.36 -6.98 -26.28
C LEU A 315 -19.45 -5.76 -26.33
N LEU A 316 -18.18 -5.95 -25.94
CA LEU A 316 -17.13 -4.95 -26.06
C LEU A 316 -16.45 -5.03 -27.43
N SER A 317 -16.14 -6.23 -27.91
CA SER A 317 -15.67 -6.47 -29.28
C SER A 317 -15.70 -7.96 -29.62
N ASP A 318 -16.05 -8.30 -30.86
CA ASP A 318 -15.89 -9.62 -31.49
C ASP A 318 -14.80 -9.63 -32.58
N PHE A 319 -14.11 -8.48 -32.78
CA PHE A 319 -13.03 -8.28 -33.74
C PHE A 319 -13.30 -8.79 -35.17
N THR A 320 -14.57 -8.86 -35.57
CA THR A 320 -14.99 -9.28 -36.92
C THR A 320 -14.55 -8.29 -38.00
N VAL A 321 -14.21 -7.06 -37.61
CA VAL A 321 -13.57 -6.05 -38.45
C VAL A 321 -12.08 -5.96 -38.08
N ASP A 322 -11.21 -5.80 -39.08
CA ASP A 322 -9.76 -5.55 -38.92
C ASP A 322 -9.50 -4.20 -38.24
N SER A 323 -9.67 -4.19 -36.93
CA SER A 323 -9.67 -2.99 -36.10
C SER A 323 -9.44 -3.34 -34.63
N LEU A 324 -8.76 -2.44 -33.92
CA LEU A 324 -8.57 -2.50 -32.46
C LEU A 324 -9.74 -1.87 -31.70
N LYS A 325 -10.89 -1.63 -32.35
CA LYS A 325 -11.97 -0.80 -31.79
C LYS A 325 -12.86 -1.62 -30.87
N SER A 326 -13.39 -0.95 -29.85
CA SER A 326 -14.46 -1.48 -29.02
C SER A 326 -15.78 -0.74 -29.25
N SER A 327 -16.86 -1.32 -28.74
CA SER A 327 -18.18 -0.68 -28.65
C SER A 327 -18.20 0.55 -27.71
N MET A 328 -17.13 0.78 -26.94
CA MET A 328 -16.96 1.94 -26.07
C MET A 328 -16.39 3.17 -26.78
N HIS A 329 -16.20 3.10 -28.11
CA HIS A 329 -15.54 4.15 -28.92
C HIS A 329 -14.11 4.46 -28.50
N THR A 330 -13.47 3.50 -27.82
CA THR A 330 -12.05 3.49 -27.47
C THR A 330 -11.40 2.25 -28.09
N ASP A 331 -10.08 2.33 -28.23
CA ASP A 331 -9.29 1.26 -28.84
C ASP A 331 -8.59 0.42 -27.77
N PHE A 332 -8.44 -0.87 -28.05
CA PHE A 332 -7.53 -1.74 -27.33
C PHE A 332 -6.09 -1.29 -27.61
N GLN A 333 -5.32 -1.08 -26.54
CA GLN A 333 -3.96 -0.55 -26.62
C GLN A 333 -2.98 -1.39 -25.81
N ALA A 334 -1.73 -1.43 -26.26
CA ALA A 334 -0.65 -2.05 -25.51
C ALA A 334 -0.50 -1.38 -24.13
N THR A 335 -0.31 -2.18 -23.09
CA THR A 335 -0.02 -1.72 -21.72
C THR A 335 1.16 -2.49 -21.15
N SER A 336 2.01 -1.80 -20.40
CA SER A 336 3.07 -2.44 -19.60
C SER A 336 3.47 -1.57 -18.41
N ASP A 337 4.23 -2.17 -17.51
CA ASP A 337 4.83 -1.50 -16.36
C ASP A 337 5.73 -0.29 -16.69
N LYS A 338 6.05 -0.03 -17.97
CA LYS A 338 6.75 1.19 -18.41
C LYS A 338 6.09 2.47 -17.93
N MET A 339 4.76 2.49 -17.81
CA MET A 339 4.07 3.65 -17.25
C MET A 339 4.41 3.92 -15.78
N MET A 340 4.91 2.90 -15.07
CA MET A 340 5.46 2.98 -13.72
C MET A 340 6.99 2.91 -13.71
N GLN A 341 7.64 3.30 -14.82
CA GLN A 341 9.10 3.26 -15.01
C GLN A 341 9.69 1.83 -15.01
N GLY A 342 8.87 0.82 -15.28
CA GLY A 342 9.31 -0.55 -15.50
C GLY A 342 9.93 -0.78 -16.89
N ASN A 343 10.36 -2.01 -17.14
CA ASN A 343 11.15 -2.38 -18.32
C ASN A 343 10.38 -3.28 -19.31
N SER A 344 9.15 -3.68 -18.99
CA SER A 344 8.38 -4.64 -19.77
C SER A 344 7.86 -4.01 -21.06
N THR A 345 7.60 -4.82 -22.08
CA THR A 345 7.16 -4.38 -23.41
C THR A 345 5.91 -5.13 -23.84
N ALA A 346 5.03 -4.45 -24.56
CA ALA A 346 3.81 -5.03 -25.12
C ALA A 346 3.59 -4.53 -26.55
N ALA A 347 3.01 -5.38 -27.39
CA ALA A 347 2.54 -5.08 -28.73
C ALA A 347 1.14 -5.69 -28.90
N VAL A 348 0.27 -4.96 -29.61
CA VAL A 348 -1.11 -5.36 -29.89
C VAL A 348 -1.39 -5.07 -31.35
N ASN A 349 -1.83 -6.09 -32.08
CA ASN A 349 -2.24 -5.98 -33.48
C ASN A 349 -3.49 -6.82 -33.70
N TRP A 350 -4.28 -6.48 -34.72
CA TRP A 350 -5.36 -7.37 -35.16
C TRP A 350 -4.79 -8.59 -35.91
N THR A 351 -5.49 -9.71 -35.88
CA THR A 351 -5.18 -10.94 -36.63
C THR A 351 -6.45 -11.64 -37.08
N ASP A 352 -6.40 -12.33 -38.22
CA ASP A 352 -7.45 -13.20 -38.77
C ASP A 352 -7.31 -14.68 -38.31
N ALA A 353 -6.37 -14.95 -37.41
CA ALA A 353 -6.05 -16.29 -36.92
C ALA A 353 -6.35 -16.49 -35.42
N ALA A 354 -7.29 -15.72 -34.86
CA ALA A 354 -7.83 -15.93 -33.52
C ALA A 354 -8.82 -17.11 -33.48
N CYS A 355 -9.49 -17.29 -32.35
CA CYS A 355 -10.29 -18.49 -32.11
C CYS A 355 -11.49 -18.63 -33.04
N ASP A 356 -12.17 -17.52 -33.34
CA ASP A 356 -13.31 -17.50 -34.26
C ASP A 356 -12.99 -16.66 -35.52
N GLY A 357 -11.71 -16.58 -35.90
CA GLY A 357 -11.21 -15.81 -37.03
C GLY A 357 -10.55 -14.51 -36.60
N GLY A 358 -11.29 -13.39 -36.63
CA GLY A 358 -10.76 -12.09 -36.24
C GLY A 358 -10.47 -11.98 -34.74
N GLY A 359 -9.39 -11.31 -34.34
CA GLY A 359 -9.06 -11.11 -32.93
C GLY A 359 -7.82 -10.24 -32.72
N LEU A 360 -7.41 -10.09 -31.47
CA LEU A 360 -6.20 -9.36 -31.11
C LEU A 360 -5.05 -10.31 -30.87
N GLN A 361 -3.97 -10.18 -31.63
CA GLN A 361 -2.67 -10.75 -31.28
C GLN A 361 -1.97 -9.79 -30.29
N VAL A 362 -1.76 -10.28 -29.08
CA VAL A 362 -1.01 -9.61 -28.02
C VAL A 362 0.31 -10.35 -27.84
N SER A 363 1.41 -9.61 -27.71
CA SER A 363 2.72 -10.19 -27.38
C SER A 363 3.58 -9.21 -26.60
N GLY A 364 4.60 -9.72 -25.92
CA GLY A 364 5.46 -8.87 -25.12
C GLY A 364 6.54 -9.61 -24.36
N GLU A 365 7.30 -8.84 -23.59
CA GLU A 365 8.31 -9.32 -22.66
C GLU A 365 8.05 -8.74 -21.28
N ILE A 366 8.13 -9.58 -20.25
CA ILE A 366 8.08 -9.17 -18.85
C ILE A 366 9.53 -9.02 -18.37
N LYS A 367 9.89 -7.82 -17.94
CA LYS A 367 11.25 -7.53 -17.45
C LYS A 367 11.20 -6.96 -16.05
N VAL A 368 12.16 -7.42 -15.24
CA VAL A 368 12.39 -6.86 -13.91
C VAL A 368 12.79 -5.38 -14.07
N GLY A 369 12.12 -4.51 -13.32
CA GLY A 369 12.35 -3.06 -13.34
C GLY A 369 11.34 -2.31 -12.45
N PHE A 370 10.10 -2.79 -12.42
CA PHE A 370 9.07 -2.37 -11.47
C PHE A 370 8.72 -3.55 -10.54
N PRO A 371 8.41 -3.35 -9.23
CA PRO A 371 8.11 -4.46 -8.30
C PRO A 371 6.90 -5.32 -8.66
N TYR A 372 5.96 -4.77 -9.46
CA TYR A 372 4.78 -5.49 -9.94
C TYR A 372 4.75 -5.48 -11.47
N PRO A 373 5.71 -6.11 -12.16
CA PRO A 373 5.85 -5.96 -13.60
C PRO A 373 4.68 -6.63 -14.33
N TRP A 374 4.15 -5.94 -15.34
CA TRP A 374 3.07 -6.45 -16.18
C TRP A 374 3.27 -6.06 -17.64
N SER A 375 2.64 -6.82 -18.54
CA SER A 375 2.58 -6.51 -19.96
C SER A 375 1.39 -7.18 -20.62
N GLY A 376 0.71 -6.50 -21.54
CA GLY A 376 -0.41 -7.05 -22.28
C GLY A 376 -1.23 -5.99 -23.01
N VAL A 377 -2.55 -6.16 -23.02
CA VAL A 377 -3.51 -5.27 -23.69
C VAL A 377 -4.47 -4.66 -22.67
N PHE A 378 -4.77 -3.37 -22.85
CA PHE A 378 -5.70 -2.60 -22.04
C PHE A 378 -6.80 -2.00 -22.91
N LEU A 379 -8.03 -2.07 -22.44
CA LEU A 379 -9.18 -1.35 -22.97
C LEU A 379 -9.60 -0.28 -21.97
N PRO A 380 -9.29 1.01 -22.21
CA PRO A 380 -9.92 2.10 -21.47
C PRO A 380 -11.39 2.23 -21.88
N PHE A 381 -12.29 2.55 -20.97
CA PHE A 381 -13.70 2.80 -21.30
C PHE A 381 -14.00 4.25 -21.71
N ALA A 382 -13.03 5.14 -21.57
CA ALA A 382 -13.09 6.50 -22.05
C ALA A 382 -11.70 6.97 -22.48
N VAL A 383 -11.64 7.95 -23.40
CA VAL A 383 -10.38 8.54 -23.89
C VAL A 383 -9.56 9.12 -22.73
N ASN A 384 -10.24 9.74 -21.75
CA ASN A 384 -9.64 10.19 -20.51
C ASN A 384 -10.02 9.22 -19.39
N MET A 385 -9.06 8.86 -18.54
CA MET A 385 -9.24 7.97 -17.38
C MET A 385 -9.95 8.68 -16.20
N ASP A 386 -10.78 9.68 -16.48
CA ASP A 386 -11.60 10.42 -15.51
C ASP A 386 -13.08 10.04 -15.57
N LYS A 387 -13.49 9.19 -16.53
CA LYS A 387 -14.84 8.62 -16.63
C LYS A 387 -14.82 7.12 -16.33
N ALA A 388 -15.96 6.61 -15.86
CA ALA A 388 -16.16 5.21 -15.56
C ALA A 388 -17.58 4.73 -15.86
N LEU A 389 -17.71 3.41 -16.01
CA LEU A 389 -18.95 2.68 -16.13
C LEU A 389 -19.41 2.12 -14.77
N ASN A 390 -20.72 2.14 -14.55
CA ASN A 390 -21.36 1.31 -13.54
C ASN A 390 -21.59 -0.09 -14.12
N LEU A 391 -20.94 -1.07 -13.51
CA LEU A 391 -20.97 -2.48 -13.87
C LEU A 391 -21.52 -3.36 -12.72
N GLU A 392 -22.25 -2.80 -11.76
CA GLU A 392 -22.80 -3.57 -10.62
C GLU A 392 -23.71 -4.72 -11.06
N SER A 393 -24.40 -4.59 -12.19
CA SER A 393 -25.24 -5.63 -12.74
C SER A 393 -24.47 -6.73 -13.47
N ILE A 394 -23.17 -6.59 -13.70
CA ILE A 394 -22.37 -7.56 -14.45
C ILE A 394 -21.98 -8.72 -13.54
N LYS A 395 -22.31 -9.94 -13.98
CA LYS A 395 -21.99 -11.20 -13.30
C LYS A 395 -20.71 -11.83 -13.78
N SER A 396 -20.42 -11.75 -15.08
CA SER A 396 -19.19 -12.31 -15.63
C SER A 396 -18.58 -11.47 -16.73
N ILE A 397 -17.26 -11.65 -16.89
CA ILE A 397 -16.48 -11.14 -18.02
C ILE A 397 -16.05 -12.35 -18.83
N ASP A 398 -16.58 -12.44 -20.04
CA ASP A 398 -16.38 -13.57 -20.94
C ASP A 398 -15.48 -13.16 -22.09
N PHE A 399 -14.57 -14.05 -22.49
CA PHE A 399 -13.67 -13.85 -23.63
C PHE A 399 -13.09 -15.16 -24.13
N SER A 400 -12.76 -15.20 -25.42
CA SER A 400 -12.02 -16.29 -26.06
C SER A 400 -10.53 -16.01 -26.02
N VAL A 401 -9.73 -17.03 -25.71
CA VAL A 401 -8.28 -16.88 -25.67
C VAL A 401 -7.56 -18.15 -26.10
N ALA A 402 -6.39 -17.99 -26.73
CA ALA A 402 -5.43 -19.04 -27.02
C ALA A 402 -4.02 -18.45 -27.12
N GLY A 403 -2.98 -19.20 -26.74
CA GLY A 403 -1.61 -18.74 -26.86
C GLY A 403 -0.65 -19.50 -25.97
N ASP A 404 0.45 -18.83 -25.61
CA ASP A 404 1.46 -19.39 -24.73
C ASP A 404 0.83 -19.78 -23.39
N ALA A 405 0.92 -21.08 -23.09
CA ALA A 405 0.25 -21.63 -21.93
C ALA A 405 0.82 -21.04 -20.62
N GLY A 406 -0.06 -20.62 -19.73
CA GLY A 406 0.37 -20.02 -18.47
C GLY A 406 -0.74 -19.30 -17.73
N THR A 407 -0.36 -18.70 -16.60
CA THR A 407 -1.25 -17.90 -15.76
C THR A 407 -1.16 -16.44 -16.15
N TYR A 408 -2.31 -15.83 -16.43
CA TYR A 408 -2.48 -14.43 -16.79
C TYR A 408 -3.44 -13.77 -15.82
N GLN A 409 -3.52 -12.44 -15.85
CA GLN A 409 -4.39 -11.66 -14.97
C GLN A 409 -5.32 -10.77 -15.80
N LEU A 410 -6.59 -10.73 -15.39
CA LEU A 410 -7.49 -9.64 -15.75
C LEU A 410 -7.35 -8.54 -14.69
N MET A 411 -6.81 -7.39 -15.08
CA MET A 411 -6.74 -6.20 -14.25
C MET A 411 -7.98 -5.33 -14.46
N ILE A 412 -8.66 -4.99 -13.36
CA ILE A 412 -9.85 -4.14 -13.34
C ILE A 412 -9.47 -2.79 -12.73
N PHE A 413 -9.53 -1.73 -13.53
CA PHE A 413 -9.17 -0.38 -13.12
C PHE A 413 -10.41 0.38 -12.65
N THR A 414 -10.27 1.14 -11.56
CA THR A 414 -11.34 2.00 -11.04
C THR A 414 -10.82 3.40 -10.73
N LEU A 415 -11.67 4.42 -10.82
CA LEU A 415 -11.26 5.84 -10.64
C LEU A 415 -10.68 6.16 -9.26
N ASN A 416 -11.06 5.36 -8.25
CA ASN A 416 -10.74 5.61 -6.84
C ASN A 416 -9.69 4.63 -6.28
N SER A 417 -9.03 3.84 -7.16
CA SER A 417 -7.99 2.90 -6.76
C SER A 417 -6.69 3.16 -7.51
N MET A 418 -5.59 3.22 -6.76
CA MET A 418 -4.23 3.30 -7.32
C MET A 418 -3.71 1.95 -7.84
N GLN A 419 -4.29 0.85 -7.37
CA GLN A 419 -3.95 -0.50 -7.80
C GLN A 419 -5.18 -1.18 -8.42
N PRO A 420 -5.07 -1.75 -9.64
CA PRO A 420 -6.16 -2.49 -10.22
C PRO A 420 -6.40 -3.78 -9.43
N VAL A 421 -7.65 -4.22 -9.35
CA VAL A 421 -7.98 -5.55 -8.84
C VAL A 421 -7.57 -6.58 -9.89
N GLN A 422 -6.92 -7.66 -9.48
CA GLN A 422 -6.39 -8.68 -10.38
C GLN A 422 -7.15 -9.99 -10.20
N LEU A 423 -7.66 -10.55 -11.30
CA LEU A 423 -8.32 -11.85 -11.33
C LEU A 423 -7.52 -12.82 -12.20
N PRO A 424 -7.02 -13.94 -11.66
CA PRO A 424 -6.20 -14.87 -12.42
C PRO A 424 -7.04 -15.70 -13.40
N PHE A 425 -6.46 -16.02 -14.55
CA PHE A 425 -6.99 -16.98 -15.51
C PHE A 425 -5.86 -17.77 -16.17
N GLN A 426 -6.17 -18.93 -16.76
CA GLN A 426 -5.19 -19.76 -17.46
C GLN A 426 -5.38 -19.64 -18.97
N ILE A 427 -4.29 -19.47 -19.71
CA ILE A 427 -4.25 -19.63 -21.17
C ILE A 427 -3.67 -21.00 -21.49
N THR A 428 -4.19 -21.64 -22.53
CA THR A 428 -3.61 -22.84 -23.17
C THR A 428 -3.33 -22.55 -24.63
N GLU A 429 -2.57 -23.44 -25.29
CA GLU A 429 -2.32 -23.36 -26.73
C GLU A 429 -3.60 -23.53 -27.57
N GLN A 430 -4.63 -24.18 -27.02
CA GLN A 430 -5.91 -24.36 -27.68
C GLN A 430 -6.87 -23.21 -27.38
N CYS A 431 -7.73 -22.93 -28.34
CA CYS A 431 -8.85 -22.01 -28.15
C CYS A 431 -9.80 -22.48 -27.06
N GLN A 432 -10.08 -21.57 -26.13
CA GLN A 432 -11.00 -21.77 -25.04
C GLN A 432 -11.80 -20.49 -24.77
N GLN A 433 -13.02 -20.68 -24.29
CA GLN A 433 -13.84 -19.61 -23.72
C GLN A 433 -13.58 -19.54 -22.22
N ILE A 434 -13.25 -18.36 -21.72
CA ILE A 434 -13.08 -18.07 -20.31
C ILE A 434 -14.27 -17.22 -19.87
N SER A 435 -14.86 -17.57 -18.73
CA SER A 435 -15.87 -16.77 -18.04
C SER A 435 -15.40 -16.52 -16.63
N LEU A 436 -14.99 -15.29 -16.34
CA LEU A 436 -14.60 -14.88 -14.99
C LEU A 436 -15.84 -14.39 -14.27
N VAL A 437 -16.25 -15.09 -13.21
CA VAL A 437 -17.35 -14.63 -12.34
C VAL A 437 -16.83 -13.46 -11.52
N VAL A 438 -17.46 -12.30 -11.71
CA VAL A 438 -17.01 -11.04 -11.11
C VAL A 438 -18.03 -10.37 -10.22
N SER A 439 -19.31 -10.78 -10.28
CA SER A 439 -20.34 -10.27 -9.37
C SER A 439 -19.89 -10.40 -7.94
N GLU A 440 -19.99 -9.30 -7.18
CA GLU A 440 -19.69 -9.23 -5.75
C GLU A 440 -18.21 -9.39 -5.37
N HIS A 441 -17.26 -9.31 -6.31
CA HIS A 441 -15.84 -9.30 -5.92
C HIS A 441 -15.57 -8.08 -5.01
N PRO A 442 -15.30 -8.28 -3.70
CA PRO A 442 -15.50 -7.21 -2.71
C PRO A 442 -14.53 -6.07 -2.90
N ALA A 443 -13.35 -6.33 -3.47
CA ALA A 443 -12.30 -5.34 -3.69
C ALA A 443 -12.57 -4.38 -4.86
N VAL A 444 -13.50 -4.70 -5.77
CA VAL A 444 -13.78 -3.88 -6.96
C VAL A 444 -14.86 -2.85 -6.63
N ASP A 445 -14.60 -1.58 -6.95
CA ASP A 445 -15.62 -0.54 -6.99
C ASP A 445 -16.38 -0.62 -8.33
N TRP A 446 -17.39 -1.50 -8.38
CA TRP A 446 -18.16 -1.79 -9.60
C TRP A 446 -18.93 -0.58 -10.15
N ASN A 447 -19.14 0.47 -9.36
CA ASN A 447 -19.75 1.71 -9.82
C ASN A 447 -18.80 2.58 -10.65
N ASN A 448 -17.49 2.36 -10.53
CA ASN A 448 -16.47 3.27 -11.03
C ASN A 448 -15.39 2.56 -11.85
N VAL A 449 -15.77 1.56 -12.65
CA VAL A 449 -14.82 0.82 -13.50
C VAL A 449 -14.42 1.67 -14.71
N SER A 450 -13.13 1.97 -14.84
CA SER A 450 -12.57 2.84 -15.89
C SER A 450 -11.92 2.08 -17.05
N GLY A 451 -11.65 0.78 -16.89
CA GLY A 451 -11.15 -0.08 -17.95
C GLY A 451 -10.72 -1.46 -17.49
N LEU A 452 -10.34 -2.30 -18.46
CA LEU A 452 -9.93 -3.70 -18.25
C LEU A 452 -8.62 -3.99 -18.98
N ALA A 453 -7.69 -4.73 -18.37
CA ALA A 453 -6.49 -5.21 -19.05
C ALA A 453 -6.29 -6.73 -18.91
N TRP A 454 -5.87 -7.38 -19.98
CA TRP A 454 -5.46 -8.78 -20.02
C TRP A 454 -3.95 -8.81 -20.12
N VAL A 455 -3.28 -9.28 -19.07
CA VAL A 455 -1.82 -9.12 -18.93
C VAL A 455 -1.15 -10.41 -18.45
N ALA A 456 0.09 -10.60 -18.91
CA ALA A 456 1.03 -11.47 -18.22
C ALA A 456 1.54 -10.77 -16.96
N ASP A 457 1.62 -11.51 -15.85
CA ASP A 457 2.07 -11.04 -14.54
C ASP A 457 3.47 -11.57 -14.24
N GLY A 458 4.41 -10.69 -13.89
CA GLY A 458 5.75 -11.08 -13.45
C GLY A 458 5.99 -11.02 -11.95
N SER A 459 5.00 -10.59 -11.16
CA SER A 459 5.12 -10.49 -9.69
C SER A 459 5.10 -11.84 -9.01
N ARG A 460 4.55 -12.87 -9.66
CA ARG A 460 4.70 -14.27 -9.27
C ARG A 460 5.59 -14.94 -10.30
N LEU A 461 6.91 -14.92 -10.07
CA LEU A 461 7.93 -15.53 -10.92
C LEU A 461 7.56 -16.99 -11.27
N ASN A 462 6.79 -17.18 -12.34
CA ASN A 462 6.88 -18.36 -13.15
C ASN A 462 7.98 -18.03 -14.18
N PRO A 463 9.16 -18.65 -14.10
CA PRO A 463 10.25 -18.42 -15.05
C PRO A 463 9.87 -18.67 -16.53
N ALA A 464 8.69 -19.27 -16.78
CA ALA A 464 8.20 -19.66 -18.09
C ALA A 464 7.76 -18.50 -19.02
N LEU A 465 7.46 -17.30 -18.53
CA LEU A 465 6.92 -16.21 -19.38
C LEU A 465 7.78 -14.93 -19.38
N ALA A 466 9.09 -15.07 -19.59
CA ALA A 466 9.94 -13.92 -19.92
C ALA A 466 9.47 -13.21 -21.20
N SER A 467 8.92 -13.98 -22.13
CA SER A 467 8.16 -13.54 -23.30
C SER A 467 6.80 -14.24 -23.31
N PHE A 468 5.79 -13.60 -23.88
CA PHE A 468 4.47 -14.20 -24.06
C PHE A 468 3.83 -13.74 -25.36
N ALA A 469 2.92 -14.56 -25.88
CA ALA A 469 2.00 -14.23 -26.95
C ALA A 469 0.65 -14.93 -26.74
N PHE A 470 -0.45 -14.19 -26.88
CA PHE A 470 -1.80 -14.75 -26.90
C PHE A 470 -2.70 -14.01 -27.88
N LYS A 471 -3.80 -14.66 -28.24
CA LYS A 471 -4.86 -14.11 -29.06
C LYS A 471 -6.11 -13.94 -28.19
N LEU A 472 -6.71 -12.76 -28.22
CA LEU A 472 -7.93 -12.42 -27.48
C LEU A 472 -9.06 -12.12 -28.45
N ASP A 473 -10.24 -12.67 -28.18
CA ASP A 473 -11.42 -12.51 -29.02
C ASP A 473 -12.72 -12.55 -28.18
N ASN A 474 -13.85 -12.13 -28.74
CA ASN A 474 -15.20 -12.19 -28.17
C ASN A 474 -15.33 -11.67 -26.73
N VAL A 475 -14.90 -10.44 -26.49
CA VAL A 475 -14.93 -9.82 -25.15
C VAL A 475 -16.34 -9.31 -24.83
N ILE A 476 -16.96 -9.88 -23.79
CA ILE A 476 -18.37 -9.64 -23.42
C ILE A 476 -18.51 -9.44 -21.91
N LEU A 477 -19.29 -8.44 -21.49
CA LEU A 477 -19.72 -8.24 -20.10
C LEU A 477 -21.16 -8.75 -19.92
N LYS A 478 -21.35 -9.87 -19.20
CA LYS A 478 -22.68 -10.50 -19.05
C LYS A 478 -23.38 -10.10 -17.76
N GLN A 479 -24.67 -9.77 -17.87
CA GLN A 479 -25.57 -9.43 -16.77
C GLN A 479 -26.20 -10.66 -16.10
#